data_AF-A0A554VQP4-F1
#
_entry.id   AF-A0A554VQP4-F1
#
_cell.length_a   1.000
_cell.length_b   1.000
_cell.length_c   1.000
_cell.angle_alpha   90.00
_cell.angle_beta   90.00
_cell.angle_gamma   90.00
#
_symmetry.space_group_name_H-M   'P 1'
#
loop_
_entity.id
_entity.type
_entity.pdbx_description
1 polymer ?
#
loop_
_entity_poly.entity_id
_entity_poly.type
_entity_poly.pdbx_seq_one_letter_code
_entity_poly.pdbx_strand_id
1 'polypeptide(L)'
;MIESNFSEILLRFTGAIFYIFPIILFIILAIYYNSKVGSTKEGVLILVGNILILIVAILHQFLYTFVDLWGFDIYAIINAGVNGISFIGSILFLIGLYMMIQKLIKAKQ
;
A
#
# COMPACT_ATOMS: atom_id res chain seq x y z
N MET A 1 37.13 6.83 -0.77
CA MET A 1 35.89 6.07 -0.53
C MET A 1 34.77 6.68 -1.38
N ILE A 2 34.71 6.33 -2.67
CA ILE A 2 33.62 6.71 -3.59
C ILE A 2 33.22 5.44 -4.36
N GLU A 3 33.15 4.32 -3.66
CA GLU A 3 32.70 3.03 -4.19
C GLU A 3 31.58 2.56 -3.28
N SER A 4 30.34 2.97 -3.60
CA SER A 4 29.05 2.47 -3.09
C SER A 4 28.03 3.60 -2.90
N ASN A 5 27.69 4.35 -3.96
CA ASN A 5 26.50 5.22 -3.94
C ASN A 5 25.46 4.76 -4.97
N PHE A 6 25.90 4.35 -6.16
CA PHE A 6 24.99 3.98 -7.23
C PHE A 6 24.18 2.70 -6.94
N SER A 7 24.81 1.65 -6.42
CA SER A 7 24.12 0.38 -6.13
C SER A 7 23.06 0.56 -5.03
N GLU A 8 23.35 1.35 -4.00
CA GLU A 8 22.41 1.60 -2.90
C GLU A 8 21.24 2.49 -3.35
N ILE A 9 21.52 3.53 -4.15
CA ILE A 9 20.48 4.38 -4.76
C ILE A 9 19.58 3.52 -5.68
N LEU A 10 20.17 2.68 -6.52
CA LEU A 10 19.44 1.79 -7.42
C LEU A 10 18.58 0.78 -6.65
N LEU A 11 19.09 0.23 -5.54
CA LEU A 11 18.35 -0.70 -4.68
C LEU A 11 17.15 -0.01 -4.02
N ARG A 12 17.35 1.20 -3.48
CA ARG A 12 16.27 2.01 -2.88
C ARG A 12 15.21 2.39 -3.91
N PHE A 13 15.63 2.77 -5.11
CA PHE A 13 14.73 3.18 -6.19
C PHE A 13 13.92 2.00 -6.75
N THR A 14 14.57 0.87 -7.02
CA THR A 14 13.89 -0.34 -7.49
C THR A 14 12.96 -0.91 -6.41
N GLY A 15 13.39 -0.97 -5.15
CA GLY A 15 12.54 -1.38 -4.02
C GLY A 15 11.28 -0.52 -3.89
N ALA A 16 11.43 0.81 -3.96
CA ALA A 16 10.30 1.73 -3.92
C ALA A 16 9.34 1.52 -5.11
N ILE A 17 9.87 1.35 -6.33
CA ILE A 17 9.04 1.12 -7.53
C ILE A 17 8.27 -0.20 -7.41
N PHE A 18 8.93 -1.31 -7.08
CA PHE A 18 8.29 -2.61 -7.01
C PHE A 18 7.22 -2.69 -5.92
N TYR A 19 7.35 -1.88 -4.86
CA TYR A 19 6.35 -1.82 -3.81
C TYR A 19 5.20 -0.86 -4.13
N ILE A 20 5.49 0.36 -4.62
CA ILE A 20 4.50 1.41 -4.84
C ILE A 20 3.72 1.20 -6.14
N PHE A 21 4.36 0.69 -7.20
CA PHE A 21 3.73 0.56 -8.51
C PHE A 21 2.48 -0.35 -8.51
N PRO A 22 2.50 -1.56 -7.91
CA PRO A 22 1.30 -2.38 -7.80
C PRO A 22 0.17 -1.68 -7.04
N ILE A 23 0.49 -0.95 -5.97
CA ILE A 23 -0.49 -0.21 -5.16
C ILE A 23 -1.18 0.86 -6.01
N ILE A 24 -0.39 1.66 -6.74
CA ILE A 24 -0.92 2.70 -7.65
C ILE A 24 -1.78 2.07 -8.74
N LEU A 25 -1.34 0.96 -9.33
CA LEU A 25 -2.12 0.25 -10.35
C LEU A 25 -3.49 -0.17 -9.82
N PHE A 26 -3.56 -0.77 -8.62
CA PHE A 26 -4.83 -1.16 -8.02
C PHE A 26 -5.72 0.05 -7.68
N ILE A 27 -5.14 1.17 -7.25
CA ILE A 27 -5.88 2.43 -7.04
C ILE A 27 -6.52 2.89 -8.35
N ILE A 28 -5.74 2.97 -9.43
CA ILE A 28 -6.23 3.40 -10.75
C ILE A 28 -7.35 2.46 -11.24
N LEU A 29 -7.14 1.15 -11.13
CA LEU A 29 -8.14 0.15 -11.53
C LEU A 29 -9.42 0.25 -10.69
N ALA A 30 -9.31 0.46 -9.38
CA ALA A 30 -10.47 0.61 -8.50
C ALA A 30 -11.25 1.91 -8.77
N ILE A 31 -10.55 3.02 -9.04
CA ILE A 31 -11.18 4.28 -9.46
C ILE A 31 -11.91 4.08 -10.79
N TYR A 32 -11.24 3.48 -11.77
CA TYR A 32 -11.83 3.19 -13.08
C TYR A 32 -13.08 2.30 -12.95
N TYR A 33 -12.98 1.24 -12.15
CA TYR A 33 -14.10 0.33 -11.90
C TYR A 33 -15.30 1.04 -11.27
N ASN A 34 -15.07 1.80 -10.19
CA ASN A 34 -16.13 2.56 -9.52
C ASN A 34 -16.74 3.65 -10.44
N SER A 35 -15.94 4.23 -11.34
CA SER A 35 -16.44 5.19 -12.33
C SER A 35 -17.33 4.52 -13.39
N LYS A 36 -17.01 3.28 -13.80
CA LYS A 36 -17.76 2.55 -14.84
C LYS A 36 -18.99 1.81 -14.33
N VAL A 37 -18.92 1.23 -13.14
CA VAL A 37 -19.96 0.36 -12.57
C VAL A 37 -20.78 1.08 -11.49
N GLY A 38 -20.35 2.28 -11.09
CA GLY A 38 -20.87 2.99 -9.92
C GLY A 38 -20.13 2.60 -8.65
N SER A 39 -20.36 3.36 -7.57
CA SER A 39 -19.73 3.11 -6.28
C SER A 39 -20.25 1.80 -5.68
N THR A 40 -19.42 0.75 -5.75
CA THR A 40 -19.73 -0.58 -5.22
C THR A 40 -18.95 -0.83 -3.93
N LYS A 41 -19.49 -1.68 -3.05
CA LYS A 41 -18.81 -1.99 -1.78
C LYS A 41 -17.43 -2.60 -2.03
N GLU A 42 -17.33 -3.53 -2.97
CA GLU A 42 -16.08 -4.19 -3.36
C GLU A 42 -15.04 -3.19 -3.92
N GLY A 43 -15.45 -2.31 -4.84
CA GLY A 43 -14.56 -1.32 -5.43
C GLY A 43 -14.07 -0.27 -4.42
N VAL A 44 -14.94 0.13 -3.48
CA VAL A 44 -14.56 1.06 -2.39
C VAL A 44 -13.58 0.39 -1.42
N LEU A 45 -13.80 -0.87 -1.05
CA LEU A 45 -12.89 -1.61 -0.17
C LEU A 45 -11.49 -1.77 -0.79
N ILE A 46 -11.42 -2.12 -2.08
CA ILE A 46 -10.14 -2.19 -2.82
C ILE A 46 -9.45 -0.81 -2.83
N LEU A 47 -10.20 0.25 -3.11
CA LEU A 47 -9.65 1.61 -3.19
C LEU A 47 -9.13 2.10 -1.84
N VAL A 48 -9.95 2.06 -0.79
CA VAL A 48 -9.56 2.50 0.56
C VAL A 48 -8.41 1.65 1.09
N GLY A 49 -8.46 0.33 0.90
CA GLY A 49 -7.38 -0.57 1.28
C GLY A 49 -6.04 -0.17 0.67
N ASN A 50 -6.00 0.05 -0.64
CA ASN A 50 -4.76 0.46 -1.32
C ASN A 50 -4.33 1.89 -0.98
N ILE A 51 -5.24 2.82 -0.70
CA ILE A 51 -4.88 4.17 -0.22
C ILE A 51 -4.18 4.08 1.14
N LEU A 52 -4.69 3.27 2.07
CA LEU A 52 -4.05 3.08 3.38
C LEU A 52 -2.65 2.48 3.22
N ILE A 53 -2.50 1.45 2.39
CA ILE A 53 -1.19 0.83 2.11
C ILE A 53 -0.24 1.85 1.47
N LEU A 54 -0.71 2.68 0.53
CA LEU A 54 0.08 3.72 -0.11
C LEU A 54 0.58 4.77 0.88
N ILE A 55 -0.30 5.26 1.76
CA ILE A 55 0.06 6.22 2.81
C ILE A 55 1.17 5.64 3.68
N VAL A 56 1.01 4.38 4.11
CA VAL A 56 2.03 3.71 4.92
C VAL A 56 3.35 3.53 4.16
N ALA A 57 3.31 3.16 2.88
CA ALA A 57 4.50 3.04 2.03
C ALA A 57 5.28 4.35 1.97
N ILE A 58 4.57 5.48 1.82
CA ILE A 58 5.16 6.82 1.80
C ILE A 58 5.72 7.17 3.19
N LEU A 59 4.98 6.90 4.26
CA LEU A 59 5.44 7.18 5.63
C LEU A 59 6.72 6.43 5.99
N HIS A 60 6.84 5.16 5.58
CA HIS A 60 8.04 4.34 5.80
C HIS A 60 9.31 4.97 5.21
N GLN A 61 9.18 5.68 4.07
CA GLN A 61 10.31 6.36 3.44
C GLN A 61 10.91 7.46 4.33
N PHE A 62 10.08 8.09 5.18
CA PHE A 62 10.50 9.16 6.07
C PHE A 62 10.73 8.67 7.50
N LEU A 63 10.06 7.61 7.95
CA LEU A 63 10.11 7.16 9.34
C LEU A 63 11.52 6.79 9.81
N TYR A 64 12.33 6.21 8.92
CA TYR A 64 13.71 5.85 9.23
C TYR A 64 14.59 7.07 9.55
N THR A 65 14.33 8.24 8.94
CA THR A 65 15.14 9.44 9.21
C THR A 65 14.92 10.03 10.60
N PHE A 66 13.91 9.57 11.33
CA PHE A 66 13.60 10.04 12.68
C PHE A 66 14.17 9.13 13.79
N VAL A 67 14.78 7.99 13.45
CA VAL A 67 15.37 7.05 14.43
C VAL A 67 16.43 7.76 15.27
N ASP A 68 17.32 8.52 14.64
CA ASP A 68 18.41 9.24 15.32
C ASP A 68 17.90 10.38 16.22
N LEU A 69 16.70 10.92 15.95
CA LEU A 69 16.11 12.03 16.70
C LEU A 69 15.24 11.58 17.88
N TRP A 70 14.50 10.48 17.72
CA TRP A 70 13.52 10.02 18.70
C TRP A 70 13.99 8.82 19.53
N GLY A 71 15.12 8.21 19.14
CA GLY A 71 15.57 6.98 19.74
C GLY A 71 14.75 5.76 19.29
N PHE A 72 15.31 4.57 19.52
CA PHE A 72 14.77 3.32 19.02
C PHE A 72 13.36 3.00 19.57
N ASP A 73 13.11 3.23 20.86
CA ASP A 73 11.87 2.83 21.51
C ASP A 73 10.64 3.58 20.95
N ILE A 74 10.76 4.90 20.78
CA ILE A 74 9.70 5.73 20.21
C ILE A 74 9.49 5.38 18.74
N TYR A 75 10.58 5.21 17.98
CA TYR A 75 10.52 4.76 16.59
C TYR A 75 9.76 3.42 16.48
N ALA A 76 10.09 2.44 17.32
CA ALA A 76 9.49 1.11 17.27
C ALA A 76 7.97 1.15 17.52
N ILE A 77 7.51 1.96 18.49
CA ILE A 77 6.08 2.13 18.78
C ILE A 77 5.34 2.75 17.58
N ILE A 78 5.89 3.84 17.00
CA ILE A 78 5.28 4.50 15.84
C ILE A 78 5.27 3.56 14.64
N ASN A 79 6.39 2.87 14.38
CA ASN A 79 6.52 1.92 13.29
C ASN A 79 5.51 0.77 13.41
N ALA A 80 5.28 0.26 14.62
CA ALA A 80 4.25 -0.75 14.87
C ALA A 80 2.84 -0.22 14.55
N GLY A 81 2.51 1.01 14.97
CA GLY A 81 1.23 1.65 14.65
C GLY A 81 1.01 1.83 13.15
N VAL A 82 2.04 2.31 12.44
CA VAL A 82 2.02 2.48 10.98
C VAL A 82 1.84 1.13 10.26
N ASN A 83 2.53 0.08 10.70
CA ASN A 83 2.32 -1.27 10.18
C ASN A 83 0.91 -1.81 10.47
N GLY A 84 0.32 -1.45 11.62
CA GLY A 84 -1.08 -1.76 11.93
C GLY A 84 -2.06 -1.16 10.91
N ILE A 85 -1.83 0.09 10.46
CA ILE A 85 -2.64 0.72 9.41
C ILE A 85 -2.52 -0.05 8.09
N SER A 86 -1.30 -0.45 7.70
CA SER A 86 -1.06 -1.22 6.47
C SER A 86 -1.73 -2.60 6.54
N PHE A 87 -1.72 -3.24 7.71
CA PHE A 87 -2.42 -4.49 7.95
C PHE A 87 -3.93 -4.36 7.74
N ILE A 88 -4.55 -3.31 8.29
CA ILE A 88 -5.97 -3.01 8.07
C ILE A 88 -6.23 -2.75 6.58
N GLY A 89 -5.39 -1.95 5.92
CA GLY A 89 -5.49 -1.70 4.48
C GLY A 89 -5.44 -2.98 3.64
N SER A 90 -4.55 -3.91 4.01
CA SER A 90 -4.40 -5.22 3.35
C SER A 90 -5.63 -6.11 3.54
N ILE A 91 -6.24 -6.10 4.72
CA ILE A 91 -7.51 -6.82 4.98
C ILE A 91 -8.63 -6.25 4.11
N LEU A 92 -8.79 -4.91 4.08
CA LEU A 92 -9.82 -4.27 3.27
C LEU A 92 -9.66 -4.60 1.79
N PHE A 93 -8.43 -4.55 1.28
CA PHE A 93 -8.11 -4.95 -0.09
C PHE A 93 -8.51 -6.40 -0.37
N LEU A 94 -8.12 -7.35 0.48
CA LEU A 94 -8.41 -8.77 0.30
C LEU A 94 -9.91 -9.06 0.33
N ILE A 95 -10.65 -8.44 1.27
CA ILE A 95 -12.12 -8.58 1.35
C ILE A 95 -12.76 -8.03 0.08
N GLY A 96 -12.37 -6.83 -0.36
CA GLY A 96 -12.88 -6.22 -1.58
C GLY A 96 -12.60 -7.07 -2.83
N LEU A 97 -11.39 -7.59 -2.96
CA LEU A 97 -10.99 -8.46 -4.07
C LEU A 97 -11.78 -9.77 -4.06
N TYR A 98 -11.93 -10.40 -2.90
CA TYR A 98 -12.73 -11.62 -2.74
C TYR A 98 -14.19 -11.41 -3.15
N MET A 99 -14.82 -10.32 -2.70
CA MET A 99 -16.19 -9.98 -3.07
C MET A 99 -16.35 -9.77 -4.57
N MET A 100 -15.38 -9.11 -5.21
CA MET A 100 -15.36 -8.91 -6.65
C MET A 100 -15.26 -10.24 -7.41
N ILE A 101 -14.37 -11.15 -6.98
CA ILE A 101 -14.24 -12.49 -7.58
C ILE A 101 -15.54 -13.28 -7.42
N GLN A 102 -16.15 -13.29 -6.23
CA GLN A 102 -17.42 -13.96 -6.00
C GLN A 102 -18.54 -13.44 -6.91
N LYS A 103 -18.62 -12.11 -7.10
CA LYS A 103 -19.60 -11.47 -7.98
C LYS A 103 -19.41 -11.92 -9.43
N LEU A 104 -18.17 -12.00 -9.91
CA LEU A 104 -17.86 -12.46 -11.26
C LEU A 104 -18.21 -13.94 -11.48
N ILE A 105 -17.96 -14.80 -10.49
CA ILE A 105 -18.31 -16.23 -10.58
C ILE A 105 -19.83 -16.40 -10.63
N LYS A 106 -20.57 -15.73 -9.74
CA LYS A 106 -22.04 -15.80 -9.70
C LYS A 106 -22.72 -15.24 -10.94
N ALA A 107 -22.13 -14.24 -11.60
CA ALA A 107 -22.67 -13.68 -12.83
C ALA A 107 -22.54 -14.62 -14.06
N LYS A 108 -21.71 -15.67 -13.96
CA LYS A 108 -21.52 -16.68 -15.02
C LYS A 108 -22.38 -17.94 -14.84
N GLN A 109 -23.02 -18.10 -13.68
CA GLN A 109 -23.98 -19.17 -13.40
C GLN A 109 -25.39 -18.68 -13.71
#